data_AF-A0A6B0YHT5-F1
#
_entry.id   AF-A0A6B0YHT5-F1
#
_cell.length_a   1.000
_cell.length_b   1.000
_cell.length_c   1.000
_cell.angle_alpha   90.00
_cell.angle_beta   90.00
_cell.angle_gamma   90.00
#
_symmetry.space_group_name_H-M   'P 1'
#
loop_
_entity.id
_entity.type
_entity.pdbx_description
1 polymer ?
#
loop_
_entity_poly.entity_id
_entity_poly.type
_entity_poly.pdbx_seq_one_letter_code
_entity_poly.pdbx_strand_id
1 'polypeptide(L)' 'MPKIGEKFRCPICHKEFTKQHKNEIYLDHDHKTGKIRGYICGSCNASIGKFDVLQRAIQWLKGTLRVFLLG' A
#
# COMPACT_ATOMS: atom_id res chain seq x y z
N MET A 1 11.00 -14.24 -0.46
CA MET A 1 11.12 -13.03 0.38
C MET A 1 12.60 -12.67 0.50
N PRO A 2 13.01 -11.41 0.28
CA PRO A 2 14.40 -10.98 0.50
C PRO A 2 14.86 -11.25 1.94
N LYS A 3 16.12 -11.64 2.11
CA LYS A 3 16.74 -11.92 3.40
C LYS A 3 17.20 -10.63 4.07
N ILE A 4 17.41 -10.68 5.39
CA ILE A 4 18.04 -9.57 6.11
C ILE A 4 19.43 -9.34 5.52
N GLY A 5 19.79 -8.08 5.27
CA GLY A 5 21.02 -7.67 4.57
C GLY A 5 20.89 -7.56 3.05
N GLU A 6 19.80 -8.04 2.43
CA GLU A 6 19.58 -7.90 0.99
C GLU A 6 18.91 -6.58 0.64
N LYS A 7 19.29 -6.01 -0.50
CA LYS A 7 18.61 -4.85 -1.09
C LYS A 7 17.24 -5.26 -1.61
N PHE A 8 16.27 -4.37 -1.47
CA PHE A 8 14.93 -4.50 -2.02
C PHE A 8 14.46 -3.17 -2.61
N ARG A 9 13.82 -3.24 -3.77
CA ARG A 9 13.16 -2.10 -4.43
C ARG A 9 11.66 -2.37 -4.47
N CYS A 10 10.88 -1.50 -3.84
CA CYS A 10 9.42 -1.64 -3.88
C CYS A 10 8.89 -1.43 -5.30
N PRO A 11 8.07 -2.33 -5.87
CA PRO A 11 7.53 -2.16 -7.22
C PRO A 11 6.47 -1.03 -7.31
N ILE A 12 5.91 -0.59 -6.17
CA ILE A 12 4.89 0.46 -6.13
C ILE A 12 5.51 1.85 -5.99
N CYS A 13 6.24 2.10 -4.89
CA CYS A 13 6.78 3.43 -4.60
C CYS A 13 8.23 3.62 -5.05
N HIS A 14 8.87 2.58 -5.60
CA HIS A 14 10.24 2.61 -6.11
C HIS A 14 11.34 2.94 -5.08
N LYS A 15 11.01 3.07 -3.79
CA LYS A 15 12.02 3.17 -2.73
C LYS A 15 12.88 1.92 -2.67
N GLU A 16 14.18 2.14 -2.61
CA GLU A 16 15.21 1.13 -2.38
C GLU A 16 15.69 1.19 -0.94
N PHE A 17 15.85 0.02 -0.32
CA PHE A 17 16.42 -0.11 1.02
C PHE A 17 17.03 -1.48 1.22
N THR A 18 17.98 -1.59 2.14
CA THR A 18 18.48 -2.87 2.63
C THR A 18 17.56 -3.36 3.75
N LYS A 19 17.08 -4.59 3.66
CA LYS A 19 16.22 -5.18 4.69
C LYS A 19 17.00 -5.35 6.00
N GLN A 20 16.54 -4.73 7.07
CA GLN A 20 17.09 -4.85 8.42
C GLN A 20 16.21 -5.72 9.34
N HIS A 21 14.90 -5.75 9.10
CA HIS A 21 13.95 -6.44 9.97
C HIS A 21 13.00 -7.34 9.18
N LYS A 22 12.37 -8.31 9.87
CA LYS A 22 11.45 -9.27 9.23
C LYS A 22 10.21 -8.60 8.64
N ASN A 23 9.75 -7.50 9.24
CA ASN A 23 8.47 -6.82 9.00
C ASN A 23 8.57 -5.61 8.07
N GLU A 24 9.54 -5.58 7.15
CA GLU A 24 9.70 -4.48 6.19
C GLU A 24 9.15 -4.81 4.79
N ILE A 25 9.02 -6.09 4.47
CA ILE A 25 8.59 -6.58 3.16
C ILE A 25 7.45 -7.59 3.35
N TYR A 26 6.35 -7.39 2.65
CA TYR A 26 5.11 -8.15 2.80
C TYR A 26 4.72 -8.78 1.46
N LEU A 27 4.12 -9.97 1.51
CA LEU A 27 3.58 -10.66 0.34
C LEU A 27 2.15 -10.14 0.08
N ASP A 28 1.99 -9.27 -0.90
CA ASP A 28 0.70 -8.75 -1.33
C ASP A 28 -0.08 -9.84 -2.08
N HIS A 29 -1.38 -9.89 -1.79
CA HIS A 29 -2.30 -10.81 -2.43
C HIS A 29 -3.68 -10.16 -2.58
N ASP A 30 -4.40 -10.59 -3.60
CA ASP A 30 -5.77 -10.15 -3.82
C ASP A 30 -6.72 -10.80 -2.79
N HIS A 31 -7.42 -9.99 -2.00
CA HIS A 31 -8.29 -10.49 -0.93
C HIS A 31 -9.57 -11.19 -1.44
N LYS A 32 -9.91 -11.10 -2.73
CA LYS A 32 -11.09 -11.77 -3.31
C LYS A 32 -10.74 -13.12 -3.92
N THR A 33 -9.61 -13.17 -4.62
CA THR A 33 -9.18 -14.33 -5.41
C THR A 33 -8.05 -15.14 -4.76
N GLY A 34 -7.38 -14.58 -3.74
CA GLY A 34 -6.18 -15.15 -3.14
C GLY A 34 -4.93 -15.06 -4.02
N LYS A 35 -5.03 -14.48 -5.22
CA LYS A 35 -3.91 -14.41 -6.16
C LYS A 35 -2.78 -13.56 -5.60
N ILE A 36 -1.58 -14.14 -5.50
CA ILE A 36 -0.36 -13.43 -5.13
C ILE A 36 -0.01 -12.39 -6.19
N ARG A 37 0.26 -11.16 -5.75
CA ARG A 37 0.69 -10.06 -6.64
C ARG A 37 2.19 -9.80 -6.57
N GLY A 38 2.81 -10.07 -5.42
CA GLY A 38 4.26 -9.99 -5.25
C GLY A 38 4.67 -9.38 -3.91
N TYR A 39 5.98 -9.16 -3.73
CA TYR A 39 6.50 -8.53 -2.51
C TYR A 39 6.49 -7.00 -2.63
N ILE A 40 6.05 -6.32 -1.57
CA ILE A 40 6.01 -4.85 -1.46
C ILE A 40 6.56 -4.39 -0.11
N CYS A 41 6.94 -3.11 0.01
CA CYS A 41 7.38 -2.57 1.30
C CYS A 41 6.20 -2.37 2.27
N GLY A 42 6.50 -2.34 3.58
CA GLY A 42 5.49 -2.18 4.63
C GLY A 42 4.65 -0.91 4.52
N SER A 43 5.25 0.19 4.07
CA SER A 43 4.52 1.45 3.85
C SER A 43 3.46 1.30 2.76
N CYS A 44 3.80 0.72 1.61
CA CYS A 44 2.84 0.48 0.53
C CYS A 44 1.76 -0.51 0.96
N ASN A 45 2.13 -1.59 1.66
CA ASN A 45 1.18 -2.57 2.19
C ASN A 45 0.12 -1.90 3.08
N ALA A 46 0.56 -1.08 4.05
CA ALA A 46 -0.34 -0.34 4.93
C ALA A 46 -1.22 0.68 4.17
N SER A 47 -0.68 1.33 3.14
CA SER A 47 -1.43 2.28 2.30
C SER A 47 -2.52 1.60 1.47
N ILE A 48 -2.26 0.41 0.90
CA ILE A 48 -3.27 -0.36 0.16
C ILE A 48 -4.44 -0.73 1.05
N GLY A 49 -4.19 -1.15 2.30
CA GLY A 49 -5.25 -1.43 3.28
C GLY A 49 -6.13 -0.22 3.62
N LYS A 50 -5.70 1.00 3.26
CA LYS A 50 -6.43 2.26 3.48
C LYS A 50 -7.01 2.83 2.18
N PHE A 51 -7.00 2.09 1.08
CA PHE A 51 -7.29 2.66 -0.25
C PHE A 51 -8.67 3.34 -0.32
N ASP A 52 -9.71 2.75 0.29
CA ASP A 52 -11.06 3.36 0.34
C ASP A 52 -11.06 4.72 1.05
N VAL A 53 -10.34 4.80 2.19
CA VAL A 53 -10.20 6.06 2.94
C VAL A 53 -9.38 7.07 2.15
N LEU A 54 -8.30 6.64 1.49
CA LEU A 54 -7.46 7.50 0.66
C LEU A 54 -8.23 8.03 -0.55
N GLN A 55 -9.07 7.22 -1.21
CA GLN A 55 -9.94 7.66 -2.29
C GLN A 55 -10.91 8.74 -1.82
N ARG A 56 -11.54 8.55 -0.66
CA ARG A 56 -12.42 9.57 -0.05
C ARG A 56 -11.66 10.83 0.32
N ALA A 57 -10.45 10.71 0.87
CA ALA A 57 -9.60 11.85 1.19
C ALA A 57 -9.19 12.66 -0.06
N ILE A 58 -8.89 11.97 -1.17
CA ILE A 58 -8.64 12.63 -2.47
C ILE A 58 -9.89 13.38 -2.94
N GLN A 59 -11.08 12.76 -2.85
CA GLN A 59 -12.33 13.42 -3.21
C GLN A 59 -12.62 14.63 -2.32
N TRP A 60 -12.29 14.56 -1.02
CA TRP A 60 -12.42 15.68 -0.08
C TRP A 60 -11.56 16.86 -0.51
N LEU A 61 -10.26 16.62 -0.77
CA LEU A 61 -9.33 17.66 -1.22
C LEU A 61 -9.72 18.27 -2.57
N LYS A 62 -10.37 17.49 -3.44
CA LYS A 62 -10.88 17.96 -4.74
C LYS A 62 -12.26 18.63 -4.65
N GLY A 63 -12.91 18.64 -3.48
CA GLY A 63 -14.29 19.13 -3.33
C GLY A 63 -15.35 18.27 -4.05
N THR A 64 -15.00 17.04 -4.47
CA THR A 64 -15.91 16.14 -5.19
C THR A 64 -16.55 15.09 -4.28
N LEU A 65 -16.16 15.05 -3.00
CA LEU A 65 -16.74 14.12 -2.05
C LEU A 65 -18.19 14.54 -1.79
N ARG A 66 -19.14 13.69 -2.16
CA ARG A 66 -20.54 13.82 -1.74
C ARG A 66 -20.64 13.55 -0.24
N VAL A 67 -20.38 14.58 0.56
CA VAL A 67 -20.95 14.67 1.90
C VAL A 67 -22.45 14.93 1.71
N PHE A 68 -23.28 14.30 2.55
CA PHE A 68 -24.74 14.38 2.46
C PHE A 68 -25.18 15.80 2.10
N LEU A 69 -26.10 15.87 1.12
CA LEU A 69 -26.76 17.08 0.67
C LEU A 69 -27.03 17.97 1.89
N LEU A 70 -26.23 19.04 2.03
CA LEU A 70 -26.74 20.23 2.68
C LEU A 70 -27.86 20.71 1.74
N GLY A 71 -29.07 20.23 2.03
CA GLY A 71 -30.24 21.07 1.82
C GLY A 71 -30.13 22.28 2.73
#